data_AF-X1A1Z4-F1
#
_entry.id   AF-X1A1Z4-F1
#
_cell.length_a   1.000
_cell.length_b   1.000
_cell.length_c   1.000
_cell.angle_alpha   90.00
_cell.angle_beta   90.00
_cell.angle_gamma   90.00
#
_symmetry.space_group_name_H-M   'P 1'
#
loop_
_entity.id
_entity.type
_entity.pdbx_description
1 polymer ?
#
loop_
_entity_poly.entity_id
_entity_poly.type
_entity_poly.pdbx_seq_one_letter_code
_entity_poly.pdbx_strand_id
1 'polypeptide(L)'
;MHLWEIKEATVPLVEGQAVYSFAADNTNYPNNISDVLEAWVRNNSTATAPVDTSLSKIDRSAYAALPNKLVKGTPSQYYVQRLVAPTISLYATPSSSFSGANFQLKFYYMARIQDVGAYTNTADVIYRFYPCMISGLAYYLSIKYSPERAQELRMMYEDEFARALNEDSQGTSSFISPQTFYGDGV
;
A
#
# COMPACT_ATOMS: atom_id res chain seq x y z
N MET A 1 11.83 -19.23 -0.10
CA MET A 1 12.17 -18.39 1.08
C MET A 1 11.12 -17.30 1.19
N HIS A 2 10.55 -17.10 2.38
CA HIS A 2 9.66 -15.96 2.63
C HIS A 2 10.54 -14.71 2.83
N LEU A 3 10.52 -13.78 1.88
CA LEU A 3 11.41 -12.61 1.80
C LEU A 3 10.69 -11.32 2.23
N TRP A 4 9.91 -11.38 3.30
CA TRP A 4 9.18 -10.23 3.83
C TRP A 4 9.11 -10.28 5.36
N GLU A 5 9.11 -9.11 5.97
CA GLU A 5 8.92 -8.91 7.41
C GLU A 5 7.78 -7.91 7.61
N ILE A 6 6.95 -8.09 8.63
CA ILE A 6 5.93 -7.10 9.00
C ILE A 6 6.56 -6.14 10.00
N LYS A 7 6.49 -4.85 9.70
CA LYS A 7 6.99 -3.78 10.58
C LYS A 7 5.90 -2.77 10.85
N GLU A 8 6.06 -2.07 11.97
CA GLU A 8 5.22 -0.94 12.34
C GLU A 8 5.94 0.37 11.98
N ALA A 9 5.21 1.32 11.39
CA ALA A 9 5.68 2.68 11.24
C ALA A 9 4.86 3.62 12.12
N THR A 10 5.49 4.69 12.59
CA THR A 10 4.85 5.73 13.39
C THR A 10 5.20 7.07 12.78
N VAL A 11 4.21 7.81 12.31
CA VAL A 11 4.38 9.09 11.59
C VAL A 11 3.54 10.16 12.30
N PRO A 12 4.09 11.33 12.64
CA PRO A 12 3.32 12.38 13.30
C PRO A 12 2.21 12.93 12.39
N LEU A 13 1.02 13.18 12.95
CA LEU A 13 -0.05 13.85 12.20
C LEU A 13 0.22 15.36 12.15
N VAL A 14 0.25 15.91 10.94
CA VAL A 14 0.45 17.33 10.67
C VAL A 14 -0.89 17.94 10.25
N GLU A 15 -1.21 19.12 10.77
CA GLU A 15 -2.46 19.80 10.46
C GLU A 15 -2.62 20.02 8.95
N GLY A 16 -3.76 19.63 8.40
CA GLY A 16 -4.10 19.82 6.99
C GLY A 16 -3.30 18.95 6.01
N GLN A 17 -2.40 18.08 6.48
CA GLN A 17 -1.67 17.16 5.63
C GLN A 17 -2.56 15.98 5.22
N ALA A 18 -2.93 15.93 3.95
CA ALA A 18 -3.72 14.83 3.40
C ALA A 18 -2.85 13.62 3.03
N VAL A 19 -1.63 13.85 2.53
CA VAL A 19 -0.78 12.83 1.92
C VAL A 19 0.50 12.63 2.73
N TYR A 20 0.75 11.39 3.12
CA TYR A 20 1.93 10.93 3.84
C TYR A 20 2.77 10.06 2.91
N SER A 21 4.06 10.38 2.82
CA SER A 21 5.00 9.72 1.92
C SER A 21 6.43 9.88 2.42
N PHE A 22 7.35 9.03 1.93
CA PHE A 22 8.77 9.15 2.21
C PHE A 22 9.36 10.50 1.77
N ALA A 23 8.83 11.09 0.68
CA ALA A 23 9.27 12.40 0.20
C ALA A 23 8.83 13.55 1.13
N ALA A 24 7.73 13.38 1.86
CA ALA A 24 7.23 14.37 2.82
C ALA A 24 7.89 14.22 4.20
N ASP A 25 8.20 13.00 4.62
CA ASP A 25 8.87 12.70 5.89
C ASP A 25 9.83 11.53 5.70
N ASN A 26 11.10 11.84 5.51
CA ASN A 26 12.16 10.83 5.28
C ASN A 26 12.68 10.19 6.58
N THR A 27 12.19 10.65 7.74
CA THR A 27 12.67 10.22 9.06
C THR A 27 11.73 9.20 9.66
N ASN A 28 10.43 9.46 9.61
CA ASN A 28 9.42 8.61 10.25
C ASN A 28 8.70 7.67 9.26
N TYR A 29 8.63 8.06 7.98
CA TYR A 29 8.00 7.23 6.95
C TYR A 29 9.02 6.24 6.36
N PRO A 30 8.72 4.93 6.29
CA PRO A 30 9.66 3.96 5.75
C PRO A 30 9.74 3.99 4.22
N ASN A 31 10.95 3.85 3.66
CA ASN A 31 11.17 3.77 2.21
C ASN A 31 10.92 2.35 1.63
N ASN A 32 11.02 1.33 2.47
CA ASN A 32 10.97 -0.07 2.06
C ASN A 32 9.56 -0.69 2.09
N ILE A 33 8.49 0.11 2.06
CA ILE A 33 7.11 -0.39 2.05
C ILE A 33 6.81 -1.15 0.75
N SER A 34 6.27 -2.36 0.87
CA SER A 34 5.69 -3.14 -0.25
C SER A 34 4.16 -3.05 -0.27
N ASP A 35 3.54 -3.14 0.90
CA ASP A 35 2.10 -2.99 1.11
C ASP A 35 1.81 -2.48 2.51
N VAL A 36 0.65 -1.85 2.67
CA VAL A 36 0.13 -1.39 3.96
C VAL A 36 -1.08 -2.25 4.31
N LEU A 37 -0.97 -2.95 5.44
CA LEU A 37 -1.94 -3.93 5.91
C LEU A 37 -3.10 -3.22 6.62
N GLU A 38 -2.77 -2.43 7.63
CA GLU A 38 -3.73 -1.70 8.45
C GLU A 38 -3.11 -0.41 8.99
N ALA A 39 -3.98 0.57 9.26
CA ALA A 39 -3.59 1.87 9.79
C ALA A 39 -4.57 2.32 10.87
N TRP A 40 -4.05 3.02 11.86
CA TRP A 40 -4.80 3.62 12.95
C TRP A 40 -4.15 4.93 13.37
N VAL A 41 -4.92 5.80 14.02
CA VAL A 41 -4.37 6.98 14.67
C VAL A 41 -4.25 6.71 16.16
N ARG A 42 -3.07 6.95 16.71
CA ARG A 42 -2.82 6.97 18.14
C ARG A 42 -2.87 8.40 18.66
N ASN A 43 -3.70 8.63 19.66
CA ASN A 43 -3.65 9.79 20.52
C ASN A 43 -2.81 9.44 21.77
N ASN A 44 -1.62 10.01 21.84
CA ASN A 44 -0.64 9.83 22.90
C ASN A 44 -0.56 11.07 23.83
N SER A 45 -1.64 11.86 23.94
CA SER A 45 -1.67 13.02 24.85
C SER A 45 -1.46 12.62 26.32
N THR A 46 -1.83 11.38 26.67
CA THR A 46 -1.53 10.76 27.96
C THR A 46 -0.62 9.56 27.72
N ALA A 47 0.69 9.71 27.91
CA ALA A 47 1.68 8.67 27.57
C ALA A 47 1.46 7.32 28.30
N THR A 48 0.81 7.32 29.45
CA THR A 48 0.49 6.12 30.23
C THR A 48 -0.81 5.43 29.80
N ALA A 49 -1.61 6.07 28.95
CA ALA A 49 -2.91 5.57 28.48
C ALA A 49 -3.19 6.09 27.05
N PRO A 50 -2.43 5.65 26.03
CA PRO A 50 -2.68 6.04 24.65
C PRO A 50 -4.03 5.50 24.18
N VAL A 51 -4.73 6.28 23.35
CA VAL A 51 -6.01 5.90 22.75
C VAL A 51 -5.82 5.69 21.26
N ASP A 52 -6.15 4.50 20.77
CA ASP A 52 -6.05 4.15 19.35
C ASP A 52 -7.43 4.20 18.66
N THR A 53 -7.48 4.81 17.49
CA THR A 53 -8.67 4.89 16.63
C THR A 53 -8.34 4.24 15.29
N SER A 54 -8.99 3.14 14.96
CA SER A 54 -8.77 2.43 13.69
C SER A 54 -9.26 3.26 12.49
N LEU A 55 -8.56 3.15 11.37
CA LEU A 55 -8.97 3.77 10.11
C LEU A 55 -9.49 2.71 9.14
N SER A 56 -10.56 3.04 8.41
CA SER A 56 -11.08 2.16 7.36
C SER A 56 -10.29 2.35 6.07
N LYS A 57 -9.77 1.26 5.51
CA LYS A 57 -9.13 1.27 4.19
C LYS A 57 -10.21 1.42 3.12
N ILE A 58 -10.01 2.36 2.20
CA ILE A 58 -10.88 2.56 1.03
C ILE A 58 -10.06 2.52 -0.25
N ASP A 59 -10.75 2.27 -1.36
CA ASP A 59 -10.12 2.11 -2.67
C ASP A 59 -9.85 3.44 -3.36
N ARG A 60 -9.04 3.40 -4.43
CA ARG A 60 -8.73 4.60 -5.23
C ARG A 60 -9.99 5.27 -5.76
N SER A 61 -10.95 4.50 -6.27
CA SER A 61 -12.20 5.02 -6.83
C SER A 61 -13.09 5.64 -5.76
N ALA A 62 -13.22 4.96 -4.60
CA ALA A 62 -13.95 5.47 -3.46
C ALA A 62 -13.33 6.79 -2.95
N TYR A 63 -12.00 6.84 -2.79
CA TYR A 63 -11.29 8.05 -2.41
C TYR A 63 -11.41 9.16 -3.47
N ALA A 64 -11.42 8.80 -4.75
CA ALA A 64 -11.61 9.75 -5.84
C ALA A 64 -12.99 10.43 -5.79
N ALA A 65 -14.03 9.67 -5.45
CA ALA A 65 -15.41 10.12 -5.37
C ALA A 65 -15.74 10.99 -4.14
N LEU A 66 -14.90 10.96 -3.09
CA LEU A 66 -15.10 11.78 -1.89
C LEU A 66 -14.96 13.29 -2.22
N PRO A 67 -15.99 14.10 -1.94
CA PRO A 67 -15.91 15.55 -2.08
C PRO A 67 -15.06 16.17 -0.96
N ASN A 68 -14.59 17.40 -1.17
CA ASN A 68 -13.94 18.22 -0.15
C ASN A 68 -12.77 17.54 0.60
N LYS A 69 -11.79 17.03 -0.15
CA LYS A 69 -10.62 16.30 0.39
C LYS A 69 -9.72 17.10 1.35
N LEU A 70 -9.91 18.42 1.41
CA LEU A 70 -9.20 19.31 2.33
C LEU A 70 -9.99 19.61 3.62
N VAL A 71 -11.13 18.95 3.84
CA VAL A 71 -11.88 19.06 5.09
C VAL A 71 -10.99 18.62 6.23
N LYS A 72 -10.92 19.48 7.26
CA LYS A 72 -10.18 19.23 8.48
C LYS A 72 -11.09 18.57 9.51
N GLY A 73 -10.63 17.50 10.13
CA GLY A 73 -11.37 16.73 11.13
C GLY A 73 -10.53 15.61 11.73
N THR A 74 -11.20 14.65 12.35
CA THR A 74 -10.58 13.40 12.78
C THR A 74 -10.52 12.45 11.57
N PRO A 75 -9.34 11.98 11.14
CA PRO A 75 -9.24 10.99 10.08
C PRO A 75 -10.01 9.72 10.47
N SER A 76 -10.79 9.18 9.53
CA SER A 76 -11.56 7.95 9.72
C SER A 76 -11.30 6.93 8.62
N GLN A 77 -10.84 7.40 7.46
CA GLN A 77 -10.59 6.60 6.28
C GLN A 77 -9.20 6.89 5.72
N TYR A 78 -8.62 5.90 5.06
CA TYR A 78 -7.36 6.06 4.35
C TYR A 78 -7.33 5.29 3.04
N TYR A 79 -6.61 5.84 2.08
CA TYR A 79 -6.32 5.24 0.79
C TYR A 79 -4.81 5.04 0.65
N VAL A 80 -4.39 3.89 0.11
CA VAL A 80 -2.97 3.58 -0.12
C VAL A 80 -2.71 3.55 -1.61
N GLN A 81 -1.84 4.45 -2.07
CA GLN A 81 -1.39 4.45 -3.45
C GLN A 81 -0.10 3.63 -3.58
N ARG A 82 -0.22 2.43 -4.15
CA ARG A 82 0.86 1.45 -4.25
C ARG A 82 1.77 1.67 -5.48
N LEU A 83 2.39 2.85 -5.56
CA LEU A 83 3.47 3.12 -6.53
C LEU A 83 4.82 2.54 -6.05
N VAL A 84 5.91 2.80 -6.78
CA VAL A 84 7.29 2.40 -6.39
C VAL A 84 7.66 2.89 -4.99
N ALA A 85 7.21 4.10 -4.64
CA ALA A 85 7.19 4.65 -3.29
C ALA A 85 5.72 4.79 -2.83
N PRO A 86 5.21 3.85 -2.01
CA PRO A 86 3.81 3.87 -1.58
C PRO A 86 3.48 5.10 -0.73
N THR A 87 2.32 5.71 -0.98
CA THR A 87 1.82 6.86 -0.22
C THR A 87 0.48 6.55 0.45
N ILE A 88 0.25 7.14 1.62
CA ILE A 88 -1.00 7.02 2.37
C ILE A 88 -1.72 8.37 2.31
N SER A 89 -2.97 8.37 1.85
CA SER A 89 -3.84 9.55 1.82
C SER A 89 -4.95 9.40 2.86
N LEU A 90 -5.08 10.36 3.77
CA LEU A 90 -6.09 10.36 4.83
C LEU A 90 -7.34 11.13 4.42
N TYR A 91 -8.49 10.73 4.99
CA TYR A 91 -9.74 11.47 4.93
C TYR A 91 -10.53 11.30 6.25
N ALA A 92 -11.00 12.36 6.91
CA ALA A 92 -10.69 13.77 6.71
C ALA A 92 -9.20 14.09 7.00
N THR A 93 -8.71 15.26 6.57
CA THR A 93 -7.36 15.72 6.93
C THR A 93 -7.29 16.08 8.41
N PRO A 94 -6.15 15.89 9.10
CA PRO A 94 -6.05 16.20 10.52
C PRO A 94 -6.36 17.68 10.83
N SER A 95 -7.22 17.91 11.82
CA SER A 95 -7.52 19.26 12.34
C SER A 95 -6.46 19.71 13.35
N SER A 96 -6.49 20.99 13.72
CA SER A 96 -5.59 21.55 14.76
C SER A 96 -5.73 20.84 16.12
N SER A 97 -6.92 20.30 16.42
CA SER A 97 -7.19 19.55 17.66
C SER A 97 -6.82 18.07 17.59
N PHE A 98 -6.43 17.58 16.41
CA PHE A 98 -6.09 16.18 16.14
C PHE A 98 -4.78 16.05 15.35
N SER A 99 -3.82 16.92 15.66
CA SER A 99 -2.49 16.97 15.03
C SER A 99 -1.42 17.42 16.05
N GLY A 100 -0.15 17.26 15.68
CA GLY A 100 1.01 17.57 16.53
C GLY A 100 1.70 16.33 17.10
N ALA A 101 2.69 16.54 17.97
CA ALA A 101 3.56 15.46 18.48
C ALA A 101 2.82 14.34 19.24
N ASN A 102 1.64 14.66 19.79
CA ASN A 102 0.82 13.72 20.53
C ASN A 102 -0.03 12.82 19.62
N PHE A 103 -0.23 13.18 18.35
CA PHE A 103 -1.07 12.43 17.43
C PHE A 103 -0.22 11.77 16.36
N GLN A 104 -0.34 10.45 16.24
CA GLN A 104 0.53 9.66 15.39
C GLN A 104 -0.31 8.77 14.49
N LEU A 105 -0.07 8.84 13.19
CA LEU A 105 -0.49 7.82 12.23
C LEU A 105 0.42 6.61 12.40
N LYS A 106 -0.16 5.49 12.81
CA LYS A 106 0.53 4.22 12.92
C LYS A 106 -0.01 3.26 11.89
N PHE A 107 0.86 2.48 11.26
CA PHE A 107 0.44 1.48 10.29
C PHE A 107 1.40 0.31 10.25
N TYR A 108 0.85 -0.88 10.05
CA TYR A 108 1.62 -2.07 9.73
C TYR A 108 1.85 -2.15 8.23
N TYR A 109 3.08 -2.45 7.85
CA TYR A 109 3.47 -2.61 6.46
C TYR A 109 4.33 -3.85 6.28
N MET A 110 4.25 -4.43 5.08
CA MET A 110 5.19 -5.45 4.63
C MET A 110 6.46 -4.75 4.15
N ALA A 111 7.55 -4.94 4.89
CA ALA A 111 8.86 -4.41 4.57
C ALA A 111 9.56 -5.29 3.52
N ARG A 112 10.09 -4.63 2.49
CA ARG A 112 11.02 -5.22 1.53
C ARG A 112 12.40 -5.35 2.19
N ILE A 113 13.09 -6.47 1.94
CA ILE A 113 14.54 -6.55 2.18
C ILE A 113 15.20 -5.55 1.23
N GLN A 114 16.02 -4.65 1.78
CA GLN A 114 16.82 -3.73 0.98
C GLN A 114 17.87 -4.53 0.22
N ASP A 115 17.97 -4.27 -1.07
CA ASP A 115 19.07 -4.79 -1.90
C ASP A 115 20.40 -4.28 -1.35
N VAL A 116 21.37 -5.18 -1.17
CA VAL A 116 22.72 -4.84 -0.72
C VAL A 116 23.48 -4.34 -1.93
N GLY A 117 23.29 -3.08 -2.32
CA GLY A 117 23.92 -2.53 -3.51
C GLY A 117 23.80 -1.01 -3.69
N ALA A 118 24.76 -0.42 -4.38
CA ALA A 118 24.78 1.01 -4.70
C ALA A 118 23.60 1.38 -5.64
N TYR A 119 22.66 2.16 -5.10
CA TYR A 119 21.47 2.88 -5.59
C TYR A 119 21.29 3.28 -7.08
N THR A 120 22.11 2.85 -8.04
CA THR A 120 22.13 3.41 -9.41
C THR A 120 21.62 2.49 -10.51
N ASN A 121 21.32 1.21 -10.24
CA ASN A 121 20.94 0.23 -11.28
C ASN A 121 19.66 -0.56 -10.99
N THR A 122 18.81 -0.14 -10.06
CA THR A 122 17.48 -0.76 -9.93
C THR A 122 16.53 -0.10 -10.92
N ALA A 123 15.92 -0.89 -11.80
CA ALA A 123 14.89 -0.41 -12.71
C ALA A 123 13.72 0.16 -11.89
N ASP A 124 13.17 1.31 -12.30
CA ASP A 124 12.05 1.97 -11.62
C ASP A 124 10.73 1.25 -11.92
N VAL A 125 10.64 0.02 -11.44
CA VAL A 125 9.52 -0.88 -11.66
C VAL A 125 8.97 -1.31 -10.31
N ILE A 126 7.63 -1.41 -10.22
CA ILE A 126 6.98 -1.91 -9.01
C ILE A 126 7.47 -3.34 -8.76
N TYR A 127 7.92 -3.61 -7.54
CA TYR A 127 8.58 -4.87 -7.15
C TYR A 127 7.84 -6.14 -7.59
N ARG A 128 6.51 -6.09 -7.60
CA ARG A 128 5.62 -7.20 -7.97
C ARG A 128 5.79 -7.65 -9.43
N PHE A 129 6.32 -6.78 -10.29
CA PHE A 129 6.57 -7.08 -11.70
C PHE A 129 8.00 -7.57 -11.98
N TYR A 130 8.92 -7.62 -11.00
CA TYR A 130 10.28 -8.11 -11.25
C TYR A 130 10.34 -9.55 -11.76
N PRO A 131 9.63 -10.54 -11.17
CA PRO A 131 9.64 -11.90 -11.67
C PRO A 131 9.12 -12.00 -13.11
N CYS A 132 8.07 -11.24 -13.42
CA CYS A 132 7.49 -11.15 -14.75
C CYS A 132 8.48 -10.53 -15.77
N MET A 133 9.25 -9.52 -15.39
CA MET A 133 10.24 -8.90 -16.26
C MET A 133 11.38 -9.89 -16.59
N ILE A 134 11.85 -10.63 -15.59
CA ILE A 134 12.92 -11.62 -15.74
C ILE A 134 12.44 -12.78 -16.64
N SER A 135 11.22 -13.30 -16.40
CA SER A 135 10.65 -14.38 -17.23
C SER A 135 10.37 -13.93 -18.66
N GLY A 136 9.89 -12.69 -18.86
CA GLY A 136 9.70 -12.11 -20.19
C GLY A 136 11.02 -11.95 -20.95
N LEU A 137 12.07 -11.45 -20.30
CA LEU A 137 13.41 -11.36 -20.89
C LEU A 137 13.96 -12.76 -21.26
N ALA A 138 13.81 -13.75 -20.37
CA ALA A 138 14.22 -15.11 -20.63
C ALA A 138 13.49 -15.71 -21.84
N TYR A 139 12.19 -15.46 -21.97
CA TYR A 139 11.40 -15.84 -23.14
C TYR A 139 11.94 -15.21 -24.42
N TYR A 140 12.17 -13.89 -24.48
CA TYR A 140 12.71 -13.24 -25.68
C TYR A 140 14.13 -13.73 -26.04
N LEU A 141 14.98 -14.01 -25.05
CA LEU A 141 16.30 -14.59 -25.30
C LEU A 141 16.20 -16.01 -25.87
N SER A 142 15.25 -16.81 -25.39
CA SER A 142 15.05 -18.18 -25.88
C SER A 142 14.67 -18.23 -27.36
N ILE A 143 13.93 -17.25 -27.89
CA ILE A 143 13.58 -17.17 -29.31
C ILE A 143 14.85 -17.13 -30.18
N LYS A 144 15.91 -16.46 -29.70
CA LYS A 144 17.18 -16.32 -30.43
C LYS A 144 18.16 -17.46 -30.16
N TYR A 145 18.26 -17.92 -28.93
CA TYR A 145 19.35 -18.81 -28.50
C TYR A 145 18.92 -20.25 -28.18
N SER A 146 17.65 -20.50 -27.88
CA SER A 146 17.15 -21.81 -27.46
C SER A 146 15.66 -21.96 -27.78
N PRO A 147 15.28 -22.02 -29.07
CA PRO A 147 13.88 -22.00 -29.50
C PRO A 147 13.08 -23.19 -28.96
N GLU A 148 13.75 -24.31 -28.67
CA GLU A 148 13.16 -25.52 -28.07
C GLU A 148 12.53 -25.25 -26.69
N ARG A 149 13.08 -24.28 -25.94
CA ARG A 149 12.60 -23.91 -24.60
C ARG A 149 11.63 -22.74 -24.60
N ALA A 150 11.35 -22.15 -25.77
CA ALA A 150 10.50 -20.97 -25.88
C ALA A 150 9.08 -21.22 -25.37
N GLN A 151 8.55 -22.43 -25.57
CA GLN A 151 7.21 -22.77 -25.12
C GLN A 151 7.13 -22.91 -23.58
N GLU A 152 8.13 -23.53 -22.95
CA GLU A 152 8.24 -23.66 -21.49
C GLU A 152 8.34 -22.26 -20.85
N LEU A 153 9.25 -21.42 -21.35
CA LEU A 153 9.48 -20.08 -20.82
C LEU A 153 8.29 -19.14 -21.04
N ARG A 154 7.52 -19.33 -22.11
CA ARG A 154 6.26 -18.61 -22.31
C ARG A 154 5.24 -18.95 -21.23
N MET A 155 5.08 -20.22 -20.88
CA MET A 155 4.16 -20.63 -19.80
C MET A 155 4.57 -20.02 -18.46
N MET A 156 5.86 -20.06 -18.13
CA MET A 156 6.39 -19.40 -16.91
C MET A 156 6.15 -17.89 -16.92
N TYR A 157 6.28 -17.24 -18.07
CA TYR A 157 5.99 -15.81 -18.21
C TYR A 157 4.50 -15.50 -17.99
N GLU A 158 3.60 -16.27 -18.59
CA GLU A 158 2.15 -16.07 -18.44
C GLU A 158 1.70 -16.26 -16.98
N ASP A 159 2.21 -17.27 -16.29
CA ASP A 159 1.91 -17.51 -14.86
C ASP A 159 2.41 -16.35 -13.98
N GLU A 160 3.64 -15.89 -14.20
CA GLU A 160 4.23 -14.78 -13.45
C GLU A 160 3.53 -13.45 -13.73
N PHE A 161 3.10 -13.23 -14.98
CA PHE A 161 2.32 -12.06 -15.35
C PHE A 161 0.93 -12.09 -14.70
N ALA A 162 0.25 -13.24 -14.71
CA ALA A 162 -1.04 -13.41 -14.05
C ALA A 162 -0.92 -13.20 -12.52
N ARG A 163 0.15 -13.70 -11.89
CA ARG A 163 0.42 -13.45 -10.47
C ARG A 163 0.60 -11.96 -10.19
N ALA A 164 1.43 -11.28 -10.98
CA ALA A 164 1.68 -9.84 -10.81
C ALA A 164 0.39 -9.01 -10.97
N LEU A 165 -0.47 -9.36 -11.94
CA LEU A 165 -1.74 -8.68 -12.18
C LEU A 165 -2.73 -8.90 -11.02
N ASN A 166 -2.83 -10.13 -10.52
CA ASN A 166 -3.64 -10.44 -9.34
C ASN A 166 -3.17 -9.67 -8.11
N GLU A 167 -1.85 -9.51 -7.94
CA GLU A 167 -1.28 -8.77 -6.82
C GLU A 167 -1.46 -7.25 -6.95
N ASP A 168 -1.48 -6.72 -8.19
CA ASP A 168 -1.70 -5.31 -8.49
C ASP A 168 -3.17 -4.90 -8.32
N SER A 169 -4.09 -5.83 -8.54
CA SER A 169 -5.49 -5.64 -8.20
C SER A 169 -5.59 -5.22 -6.73
N GLN A 170 -6.13 -4.02 -6.49
CA GLN A 170 -6.32 -3.52 -5.13
C GLN A 170 -7.36 -4.44 -4.48
N GLY A 171 -6.90 -5.30 -3.57
CA GLY A 171 -7.76 -6.20 -2.79
C GLY A 171 -8.65 -5.38 -1.88
N THR A 172 -9.80 -4.97 -2.43
CA THR A 172 -10.86 -4.32 -1.68
C THR A 172 -11.74 -5.38 -1.06
N SER A 173 -12.28 -5.10 0.13
CA SER A 173 -13.18 -6.04 0.79
C SER A 173 -14.47 -6.17 -0.02
N SER A 174 -14.63 -7.28 -0.75
CA SER A 174 -15.88 -7.58 -1.45
C SER A 174 -16.93 -8.00 -0.44
N PHE A 175 -17.97 -7.19 -0.25
CA PHE A 175 -19.10 -7.55 0.58
C PHE A 175 -20.02 -8.51 -0.19
N ILE A 176 -20.01 -9.79 0.18
CA ILE A 176 -20.92 -10.80 -0.36
C ILE A 176 -22.12 -10.86 0.58
N SER A 177 -23.23 -10.22 0.20
CA SER A 177 -24.51 -10.39 0.88
C SER A 177 -25.31 -11.53 0.23
N PRO A 178 -25.89 -12.46 1.00
CA PRO A 178 -26.84 -13.43 0.45
C PRO A 178 -28.06 -12.71 -0.13
N GLN A 179 -28.61 -13.21 -1.25
CA GLN A 179 -29.88 -12.70 -1.78
C GLN A 179 -30.99 -12.94 -0.75
N THR A 180 -31.55 -11.86 -0.21
CA THR A 180 -32.74 -11.93 0.64
C THR A 180 -33.96 -11.99 -0.29
N PHE A 181 -34.69 -13.12 -0.26
CA PHE A 181 -35.93 -13.29 -1.06
C PHE A 181 -37.15 -12.61 -0.41
N TYR A 182 -37.02 -12.16 0.84
CA TYR A 182 -38.02 -11.39 1.54
C TYR A 182 -37.35 -10.11 2.05
N GLY A 183 -37.93 -8.96 1.69
CA GLY A 183 -37.40 -7.64 2.01
C GLY A 183 -37.26 -7.43 3.51
N ASP A 184 -36.23 -6.68 3.87
CA ASP A 184 -36.01 -6.18 5.24
C ASP A 184 -37.26 -5.40 5.66
N GLY A 185 -38.08 -6.01 6.50
CA GLY A 185 -39.29 -5.41 7.04
C GLY A 185 -38.90 -4.52 8.21
N VAL A 186 -38.94 -3.20 7.97
CA VAL A 186 -38.95 -2.05 8.91
C VAL A 186 -38.14 -2.21 10.20
#